data_AF-A0A1Z8Y1V0-F1
#
_entry.id   AF-A0A1Z8Y1V0-F1
#
_cell.length_a   1.000
_cell.length_b   1.000
_cell.length_c   1.000
_cell.angle_alpha   90.00
_cell.angle_beta   90.00
_cell.angle_gamma   90.00
#
_symmetry.space_group_name_H-M   'P 1'
#
loop_
_entity.id
_entity.type
_entity.pdbx_description
1 polymer ?
#
loop_
_entity_poly.entity_id
_entity_poly.type
_entity_poly.pdbx_seq_one_letter_code
_entity_poly.pdbx_strand_id
1 'polypeptide(L)'
;MCRILTIFLFSILISQSPAEKSVHLGVWSQFSEVPGKPNAYIAEIPSSKSVEKLLLPSNSPNIIKVVIDKKISRFEHDQKLNRIAIDLDRDKNRVIEVETAENSKQLSDGRIVFSSLDAKIIGDTAKLEKDPGNFRIGFWSNKEDSLFWNYNASRWGMYELELTYSLAAKESKIKVQIGNKSILSNINHTGSWYHYDTVKLGKIYLPKSGKYKVSINATDKKGAAVMNFKSLVLVPTGEGDPIVQSKDTINLHSRSSIVHGVNLRYEPAAKKQCLGYWSNPSDWASWDFTVNQTGKYKVKVRQGCGKGHGGSTASIILGDQKLSFVVEDTGGFQNWKNLTLGTLLIEEPGLKKLEVRPVNKKGVAVMDIQEIILTKE
;
A
#
# COMPACT_ATOMS: atom_id res chain seq x y z
N MET A 1 -35.99 -40.51 -9.16
CA MET A 1 -35.17 -41.02 -8.06
C MET A 1 -33.91 -40.18 -7.95
N CYS A 2 -33.85 -39.28 -6.95
CA CYS A 2 -32.63 -38.53 -6.62
C CYS A 2 -31.59 -39.49 -6.03
N ARG A 3 -30.36 -39.46 -6.56
CA ARG A 3 -29.21 -40.10 -5.90
C ARG A 3 -28.50 -39.04 -5.07
N ILE A 4 -28.57 -39.22 -3.75
CA ILE A 4 -27.85 -38.45 -2.74
C ILE A 4 -26.37 -38.80 -2.87
N LEU A 5 -25.52 -37.77 -3.03
CA LEU A 5 -24.07 -37.91 -2.95
C LEU A 5 -23.65 -37.63 -1.51
N THR A 6 -23.37 -38.69 -0.75
CA THR A 6 -22.83 -38.61 0.61
C THR A 6 -21.30 -38.50 0.52
N ILE A 7 -20.74 -37.36 0.94
CA ILE A 7 -19.28 -37.16 1.04
C ILE A 7 -18.87 -37.50 2.48
N PHE A 8 -18.01 -38.52 2.64
CA PHE A 8 -17.36 -38.83 3.92
C PHE A 8 -16.12 -37.95 4.10
N LEU A 9 -16.08 -37.15 5.17
CA LEU A 9 -14.85 -36.53 5.67
C LEU A 9 -14.10 -37.56 6.50
N PHE A 10 -12.97 -38.06 5.98
CA PHE A 10 -12.00 -38.81 6.78
C PHE A 10 -11.11 -37.82 7.56
N SER A 11 -11.21 -37.86 8.88
CA SER A 11 -10.22 -37.27 9.78
C SER A 11 -8.97 -38.16 9.79
N ILE A 12 -7.87 -37.64 9.22
CA ILE A 12 -6.55 -38.27 9.31
C ILE A 12 -5.95 -37.89 10.67
N LEU A 13 -5.89 -38.84 11.59
CA LEU A 13 -5.14 -38.74 12.85
C LEU A 13 -3.73 -39.26 12.59
N ILE A 14 -2.77 -38.36 12.36
CA ILE A 14 -1.34 -38.70 12.32
C ILE A 14 -0.78 -38.56 13.74
N SER A 15 -0.40 -39.68 14.34
CA SER A 15 0.50 -39.69 15.51
C SER A 15 1.90 -39.36 15.05
N GLN A 16 2.50 -38.30 15.60
CA GLN A 16 3.92 -37.96 15.41
C GLN A 16 4.64 -37.86 16.75
N SER A 17 5.89 -38.33 16.74
CA SER A 17 6.80 -38.47 17.88
C SER A 17 7.16 -37.14 18.57
N PRO A 18 7.70 -37.15 19.80
CA PRO A 18 7.83 -35.94 20.63
C PRO A 18 8.83 -34.87 20.16
N ALA A 19 9.47 -35.01 19.00
CA ALA A 19 10.47 -34.07 18.49
C ALA A 19 9.98 -33.12 17.36
N GLU A 20 8.72 -33.24 16.91
CA GLU A 20 8.13 -32.36 15.89
C GLU A 20 6.94 -31.57 16.46
N LYS A 21 7.23 -30.47 17.17
CA LYS A 21 6.23 -29.42 17.44
C LYS A 21 6.55 -28.17 16.62
N SER A 22 6.35 -28.26 15.31
CA SER A 22 6.01 -27.11 14.49
C SER A 22 5.03 -27.59 13.43
N VAL A 23 3.78 -27.12 13.52
CA VAL A 23 2.70 -27.56 12.63
C VAL A 23 3.01 -27.05 11.22
N HIS A 24 3.54 -27.93 10.37
CA HIS A 24 3.59 -27.73 8.92
C HIS A 24 2.20 -27.97 8.33
N LEU A 25 1.34 -26.96 8.43
CA LEU A 25 0.30 -26.74 7.43
C LEU A 25 0.93 -25.95 6.28
N GLY A 26 0.53 -26.18 5.04
CA GLY A 26 0.98 -25.39 3.88
C GLY A 26 0.54 -23.93 4.03
N VAL A 27 1.29 -23.13 4.79
CA VAL A 27 0.88 -21.79 5.23
C VAL A 27 0.47 -20.89 4.05
N TRP A 28 1.09 -21.04 2.88
CA TRP A 28 0.71 -20.25 1.71
C TRP A 28 -0.71 -20.53 1.20
N SER A 29 -1.25 -21.74 1.36
CA SER A 29 -2.63 -22.05 0.94
C SER A 29 -3.69 -21.38 1.82
N GLN A 30 -3.29 -20.78 2.95
CA GLN A 30 -4.18 -19.99 3.82
C GLN A 30 -4.21 -18.51 3.42
N PHE A 31 -3.25 -18.06 2.62
CA PHE A 31 -3.19 -16.70 2.12
C PHE A 31 -4.05 -16.57 0.86
N SER A 32 -4.92 -15.57 0.86
CA SER A 32 -5.73 -15.18 -0.30
C SER A 32 -5.26 -13.84 -0.84
N GLU A 33 -5.41 -13.60 -2.14
CA GLU A 33 -5.11 -12.28 -2.71
C GLU A 33 -6.00 -11.21 -2.07
N VAL A 34 -5.41 -10.04 -1.79
CA VAL A 34 -6.17 -8.89 -1.29
C VAL A 34 -6.91 -8.22 -2.46
N PRO A 35 -8.26 -8.18 -2.44
CA PRO A 35 -9.01 -7.58 -3.54
C PRO A 35 -8.60 -6.13 -3.80
N GLY A 36 -8.26 -5.82 -5.05
CA GLY A 36 -7.86 -4.48 -5.48
C GLY A 36 -6.46 -4.04 -5.02
N LYS A 37 -5.69 -4.91 -4.36
CA LYS A 37 -4.30 -4.65 -3.95
C LYS A 37 -3.38 -5.74 -4.53
N PRO A 38 -2.88 -5.58 -5.77
CA PRO A 38 -2.04 -6.58 -6.43
C PRO A 38 -0.78 -6.90 -5.61
N ASN A 39 -0.29 -8.13 -5.75
CA ASN A 39 0.87 -8.66 -5.03
C ASN A 39 0.77 -8.60 -3.50
N ALA A 40 -0.43 -8.38 -2.94
CA ALA A 40 -0.69 -8.46 -1.52
C ALA A 40 -1.55 -9.68 -1.24
N TYR A 41 -1.20 -10.40 -0.17
CA TYR A 41 -1.90 -11.60 0.25
C TYR A 41 -2.23 -11.50 1.73
N ILE A 42 -3.42 -11.96 2.12
CA ILE A 42 -3.95 -11.84 3.48
C ILE A 42 -4.37 -13.19 4.03
N ALA A 43 -4.14 -13.40 5.31
CA ALA A 43 -4.59 -14.56 6.07
C ALA A 43 -5.06 -14.14 7.47
N GLU A 44 -6.12 -14.80 7.95
CA GLU A 44 -6.51 -14.74 9.35
C GLU A 44 -5.82 -15.89 10.09
N ILE A 45 -5.01 -15.54 11.09
CA ILE A 45 -4.29 -16.49 11.91
C ILE A 45 -4.99 -16.58 13.27
N PRO A 46 -5.51 -17.76 13.65
CA PRO A 46 -6.18 -17.94 14.94
C PRO A 46 -5.25 -17.64 16.13
N SER A 47 -5.80 -17.37 17.31
CA SER A 47 -5.01 -17.32 18.55
C SER A 47 -4.33 -18.66 18.85
N SER A 48 -3.20 -18.61 19.56
CA SER A 48 -2.48 -19.80 20.03
C SER A 48 -1.56 -19.43 21.18
N LYS A 49 -1.61 -20.21 22.26
CA LYS A 49 -0.72 -20.03 23.42
C LYS A 49 0.64 -20.70 23.28
N SER A 50 0.86 -21.49 22.22
CA SER A 50 2.04 -22.35 22.07
C SER A 50 2.89 -22.03 20.85
N VAL A 51 2.46 -21.08 20.02
CA VAL A 51 3.15 -20.72 18.77
C VAL A 51 3.32 -19.22 18.74
N GLU A 52 4.57 -18.77 18.76
CA GLU A 52 4.93 -17.35 18.79
C GLU A 52 5.42 -16.83 17.43
N LYS A 53 5.71 -17.75 16.49
CA LYS A 53 6.18 -17.42 15.14
C LYS A 53 5.31 -18.08 14.08
N LEU A 54 4.95 -17.33 13.04
CA LEU A 54 4.45 -17.86 11.79
C LEU A 54 5.61 -18.05 10.82
N LEU A 55 5.82 -19.27 10.37
CA LEU A 55 6.81 -19.59 9.34
C LEU A 55 6.12 -19.68 7.99
N LEU A 56 6.51 -18.82 7.06
CA LEU A 56 6.07 -18.94 5.67
C LEU A 56 6.76 -20.14 5.00
N PRO A 57 6.15 -20.75 3.98
CA PRO A 57 6.76 -21.87 3.26
C PRO A 57 8.07 -21.44 2.59
N SER A 58 9.02 -22.37 2.42
CA SER A 58 10.32 -22.08 1.79
C SER A 58 10.21 -21.65 0.32
N ASN A 59 9.09 -21.95 -0.33
CA ASN A 59 8.76 -21.51 -1.68
C ASN A 59 7.88 -20.25 -1.71
N SER A 60 7.74 -19.52 -0.59
CA SER A 60 7.02 -18.25 -0.58
C SER A 60 7.65 -17.28 -1.59
N PRO A 61 6.86 -16.44 -2.27
CA PRO A 61 7.40 -15.34 -3.07
C PRO A 61 8.29 -14.42 -2.25
N ASN A 62 9.06 -13.57 -2.92
CA ASN A 62 9.94 -12.61 -2.26
C ASN A 62 9.12 -11.58 -1.45
N ILE A 63 9.08 -11.77 -0.13
CA ILE A 63 8.37 -10.90 0.80
C ILE A 63 9.11 -9.57 0.92
N ILE A 64 8.39 -8.48 0.69
CA ILE A 64 8.92 -7.11 0.79
C ILE A 64 8.27 -6.28 1.88
N LYS A 65 7.14 -6.73 2.45
CA LYS A 65 6.48 -6.05 3.57
C LYS A 65 5.57 -7.02 4.30
N VAL A 66 5.47 -6.85 5.62
CA VAL A 66 4.51 -7.54 6.47
C VAL A 66 3.70 -6.50 7.23
N VAL A 67 2.39 -6.71 7.26
CA VAL A 67 1.43 -5.88 8.00
C VAL A 67 0.62 -6.79 8.91
N ILE A 68 0.65 -6.54 10.21
CA ILE A 68 -0.14 -7.26 11.21
C ILE A 68 -1.17 -6.29 11.78
N ASP A 69 -2.45 -6.63 11.71
CA ASP A 69 -3.56 -5.80 12.23
C ASP A 69 -3.46 -4.33 11.75
N LYS A 70 -3.22 -4.16 10.44
CA LYS A 70 -3.05 -2.84 9.76
C LYS A 70 -1.80 -2.05 10.17
N LYS A 71 -0.89 -2.63 10.96
CA LYS A 71 0.40 -2.03 11.34
C LYS A 71 1.55 -2.69 10.58
N ILE A 72 2.42 -1.90 9.98
CA ILE A 72 3.68 -2.39 9.41
C ILE A 72 4.50 -3.05 10.52
N SER A 73 4.94 -4.28 10.27
CA SER A 73 5.64 -5.12 11.23
C SER A 73 6.94 -5.66 10.65
N ARG A 74 7.92 -5.84 11.53
CA ARG A 74 9.18 -6.51 11.23
C ARG A 74 8.92 -7.97 10.81
N PHE A 75 9.78 -8.49 9.95
CA PHE A 75 9.87 -9.92 9.66
C PHE A 75 11.32 -10.37 9.62
N GLU A 76 11.54 -11.66 9.81
CA GLU A 76 12.86 -12.29 9.86
C GLU A 76 13.02 -13.28 8.69
N HIS A 77 14.24 -13.44 8.19
CA HIS A 77 14.62 -14.66 7.49
C HIS A 77 15.35 -15.61 8.44
N ASP A 78 14.67 -16.66 8.90
CA ASP A 78 15.26 -17.66 9.78
C ASP A 78 16.28 -18.48 9.00
N GLN A 79 17.56 -18.31 9.35
CA GLN A 79 18.67 -18.95 8.64
C GLN A 79 18.72 -20.47 8.83
N LYS A 80 18.23 -20.99 9.96
CA LYS A 80 18.27 -22.43 10.26
C LYS A 80 17.23 -23.17 9.46
N LEU A 81 16.06 -22.56 9.32
CA LEU A 81 14.92 -23.13 8.60
C LEU A 81 14.85 -22.72 7.13
N ASN A 82 15.65 -21.71 6.75
CA ASN A 82 15.64 -21.05 5.45
C ASN A 82 14.23 -20.63 5.01
N ARG A 83 13.55 -19.90 5.90
CA ARG A 83 12.15 -19.47 5.76
C ARG A 83 11.96 -18.07 6.31
N ILE A 84 10.95 -17.37 5.79
CA ILE A 84 10.50 -16.14 6.43
C ILE A 84 9.75 -16.50 7.72
N ALA A 85 10.14 -15.85 8.81
CA ALA A 85 9.50 -15.94 10.10
C ALA A 85 8.87 -14.58 10.45
N ILE A 86 7.64 -14.63 10.94
CA ILE A 86 6.88 -13.45 11.40
C ILE A 86 6.58 -13.69 12.87
N ASP A 87 7.11 -12.84 13.73
CA ASP A 87 6.80 -12.87 15.16
C ASP A 87 5.36 -12.39 15.37
N LEU A 88 4.60 -13.16 16.16
CA LEU A 88 3.20 -12.91 16.43
C LEU A 88 2.92 -13.07 17.91
N ASP A 89 2.38 -12.02 18.50
CA ASP A 89 1.61 -12.17 19.73
C ASP A 89 0.26 -12.81 19.38
N ARG A 90 0.10 -14.09 19.71
CA ARG A 90 -1.09 -14.89 19.39
C ARG A 90 -2.06 -15.03 20.56
N ASP A 91 -2.08 -14.05 21.46
CA ASP A 91 -3.11 -13.84 22.49
C ASP A 91 -4.53 -13.73 21.90
N LYS A 92 -4.65 -13.23 20.68
CA LYS A 92 -5.88 -13.11 19.89
C LYS A 92 -5.68 -13.53 18.44
N ASN A 93 -6.78 -13.59 17.68
CA ASN A 93 -6.72 -13.75 16.23
C ASN A 93 -6.01 -12.54 15.62
N ARG A 94 -5.13 -12.80 14.65
CA ARG A 94 -4.36 -11.78 13.94
C ARG A 94 -4.67 -11.81 12.47
N VAL A 95 -4.77 -10.63 11.87
CA VAL A 95 -4.85 -10.49 10.42
C VAL A 95 -3.47 -10.13 9.90
N ILE A 96 -2.92 -10.98 9.02
CA ILE A 96 -1.60 -10.77 8.45
C ILE A 96 -1.75 -10.55 6.96
N GLU A 97 -1.21 -9.43 6.50
CA GLU A 97 -1.02 -9.16 5.08
C GLU A 97 0.47 -9.15 4.76
N VAL A 98 0.85 -9.79 3.66
CA VAL A 98 2.20 -9.76 3.12
C VAL A 98 2.18 -9.16 1.72
N GLU A 99 3.12 -8.26 1.44
CA GLU A 99 3.36 -7.75 0.08
C GLU A 99 4.59 -8.42 -0.53
N THR A 100 4.52 -8.72 -1.82
CA THR A 100 5.54 -9.49 -2.55
C THR A 100 6.03 -8.76 -3.79
N ALA A 101 7.29 -8.98 -4.18
CA ALA A 101 7.80 -8.45 -5.43
C ALA A 101 9.01 -9.20 -5.98
N GLU A 102 8.86 -9.71 -7.20
CA GLU A 102 9.94 -10.33 -7.97
C GLU A 102 10.63 -9.34 -8.92
N ASN A 103 9.91 -8.31 -9.37
CA ASN A 103 10.40 -7.37 -10.36
C ASN A 103 9.92 -5.94 -10.09
N SER A 104 10.70 -4.97 -10.57
CA SER A 104 10.35 -3.57 -10.51
C SER A 104 9.26 -3.25 -11.54
N LYS A 105 8.14 -2.71 -11.09
CA LYS A 105 7.00 -2.31 -11.95
C LYS A 105 6.02 -1.39 -11.24
N GLN A 106 5.17 -0.74 -12.02
CA GLN A 106 3.92 -0.20 -11.49
C GLN A 106 2.90 -1.32 -11.31
N LEU A 107 2.19 -1.28 -10.19
CA LEU A 107 1.07 -2.14 -9.88
C LEU A 107 -0.27 -1.45 -10.23
N SER A 108 -1.34 -2.22 -10.38
CA SER A 108 -2.66 -1.70 -10.78
C SER A 108 -3.31 -0.77 -9.75
N ASP A 109 -2.86 -0.79 -8.49
CA ASP A 109 -3.28 0.16 -7.44
C ASP A 109 -2.43 1.45 -7.43
N GLY A 110 -1.50 1.61 -8.38
CA GLY A 110 -0.66 2.78 -8.53
C GLY A 110 0.66 2.74 -7.75
N ARG A 111 0.88 1.74 -6.86
CA ARG A 111 2.20 1.53 -6.24
C ARG A 111 3.25 1.28 -7.32
N ILE A 112 4.45 1.81 -7.11
CA ILE A 112 5.62 1.51 -7.95
C ILE A 112 6.65 0.81 -7.08
N VAL A 113 7.00 -0.42 -7.44
CA VAL A 113 7.97 -1.22 -6.71
C VAL A 113 9.32 -1.18 -7.42
N PHE A 114 10.39 -1.03 -6.65
CA PHE A 114 11.78 -1.22 -7.05
C PHE A 114 12.36 -2.38 -6.26
N SER A 115 12.54 -3.52 -6.93
CA SER A 115 12.98 -4.78 -6.31
C SER A 115 14.51 -4.87 -6.25
N SER A 116 15.03 -5.54 -5.23
CA SER A 116 16.45 -5.92 -5.17
C SER A 116 16.85 -6.86 -6.32
N LEU A 117 15.93 -7.70 -6.81
CA LEU A 117 16.20 -8.71 -7.84
C LEU A 117 16.64 -8.15 -9.20
N ASP A 118 16.23 -6.92 -9.53
CA ASP A 118 16.56 -6.26 -10.79
C ASP A 118 17.23 -4.89 -10.59
N ALA A 119 17.75 -4.63 -9.39
CA ALA A 119 18.58 -3.47 -9.11
C ALA A 119 19.85 -3.51 -9.96
N LYS A 120 20.15 -2.41 -10.64
CA LYS A 120 21.46 -2.23 -11.25
C LYS A 120 22.41 -1.65 -10.21
N ILE A 121 23.64 -2.14 -10.20
CA ILE A 121 24.64 -1.77 -9.21
C ILE A 121 25.78 -1.04 -9.91
N ILE A 122 26.23 0.07 -9.33
CA ILE A 122 27.49 0.74 -9.66
C ILE A 122 28.37 0.62 -8.43
N GLY A 123 29.55 0.02 -8.55
CA GLY A 123 30.41 -0.28 -7.41
C GLY A 123 30.95 -1.71 -7.43
N ASP A 124 31.67 -2.08 -6.38
CA ASP A 124 32.44 -3.33 -6.31
C ASP A 124 32.09 -4.23 -5.11
N THR A 125 31.41 -3.72 -4.08
CA THR A 125 31.06 -4.50 -2.89
C THR A 125 29.59 -4.92 -2.83
N ALA A 126 28.68 -4.04 -3.21
CA ALA A 126 27.24 -4.32 -3.24
C ALA A 126 26.93 -5.40 -4.29
N LYS A 127 26.18 -6.43 -3.92
CA LYS A 127 25.79 -7.50 -4.84
C LYS A 127 24.45 -8.13 -4.47
N LEU A 128 23.77 -8.66 -5.48
CA LEU A 128 22.56 -9.45 -5.31
C LEU A 128 22.91 -10.79 -4.64
N GLU A 129 22.39 -11.00 -3.44
CA GLU A 129 22.33 -12.29 -2.77
C GLU A 129 21.06 -13.03 -3.21
N LYS A 130 21.20 -14.31 -3.61
CA LYS A 130 20.14 -15.10 -4.26
C LYS A 130 19.63 -16.27 -3.42
N ASP A 131 19.70 -16.14 -2.10
CA ASP A 131 19.17 -17.15 -1.20
C ASP A 131 17.64 -17.28 -1.42
N PRO A 132 17.12 -18.46 -1.74
CA PRO A 132 15.68 -18.65 -1.96
C PRO A 132 14.87 -18.21 -0.75
N GLY A 133 13.88 -17.35 -0.98
CA GLY A 133 13.08 -16.72 0.09
C GLY A 133 13.72 -15.49 0.73
N ASN A 134 14.97 -15.15 0.38
CA ASN A 134 15.70 -14.02 0.97
C ASN A 134 16.51 -13.17 -0.03
N PHE A 135 16.00 -12.97 -1.25
CA PHE A 135 16.62 -12.08 -2.23
C PHE A 135 16.81 -10.66 -1.69
N ARG A 136 18.03 -10.14 -1.82
CA ARG A 136 18.43 -8.80 -1.33
C ARG A 136 19.71 -8.32 -2.00
N ILE A 137 19.95 -7.02 -2.00
CA ILE A 137 21.30 -6.50 -2.26
C ILE A 137 22.02 -6.37 -0.93
N GLY A 138 23.04 -7.19 -0.71
CA GLY A 138 23.89 -7.13 0.48
C GLY A 138 25.34 -6.91 0.15
N PHE A 139 26.22 -7.14 1.12
CA PHE A 139 27.66 -6.86 1.06
C PHE A 139 28.02 -5.42 0.67
N TRP A 140 27.07 -4.47 0.76
CA TRP A 140 27.23 -3.07 0.42
C TRP A 140 28.14 -2.35 1.45
N SER A 141 29.42 -2.68 1.46
CA SER A 141 30.41 -2.23 2.45
C SER A 141 31.16 -0.98 2.01
N ASN A 142 31.20 -0.68 0.72
CA ASN A 142 31.69 0.56 0.15
C ASN A 142 30.55 1.59 0.03
N LYS A 143 30.71 2.77 0.63
CA LYS A 143 29.67 3.82 0.61
C LYS A 143 29.49 4.46 -0.77
N GLU A 144 30.50 4.37 -1.63
CA GLU A 144 30.46 4.90 -3.00
C GLU A 144 29.67 4.00 -3.95
N ASP A 145 29.40 2.76 -3.55
CA ASP A 145 28.51 1.88 -4.30
C ASP A 145 27.07 2.43 -4.27
N SER A 146 26.32 2.15 -5.33
CA SER A 146 24.95 2.63 -5.48
C SER A 146 24.06 1.65 -6.23
N LEU A 147 22.76 1.76 -5.95
CA LEU A 147 21.71 1.04 -6.67
C LEU A 147 20.96 2.01 -7.58
N PHE A 148 20.56 1.55 -8.76
CA PHE A 148 19.70 2.34 -9.62
C PHE A 148 18.77 1.51 -10.52
N TRP A 149 17.69 2.17 -10.95
CA TRP A 149 16.74 1.69 -11.94
C TRP A 149 16.49 2.78 -12.97
N ASN A 150 16.35 2.39 -14.24
CA ASN A 150 15.80 3.25 -15.27
C ASN A 150 14.32 2.90 -15.40
N TYR A 151 13.45 3.80 -14.97
CA TYR A 151 12.02 3.54 -14.85
C TYR A 151 11.21 4.52 -15.69
N ASN A 152 10.18 4.03 -16.37
CA ASN A 152 9.27 4.86 -17.14
C ASN A 152 7.94 4.98 -16.39
N ALA A 153 7.73 6.09 -15.69
CA ALA A 153 6.52 6.34 -14.92
C ALA A 153 5.36 6.69 -15.84
N SER A 154 4.25 5.96 -15.76
CA SER A 154 2.99 6.28 -16.44
C SER A 154 2.14 7.29 -15.65
N ARG A 155 2.26 7.26 -14.33
CA ARG A 155 1.51 8.09 -13.38
C ARG A 155 2.43 9.12 -12.74
N TRP A 156 1.98 10.36 -12.73
CA TRP A 156 2.59 11.44 -11.96
C TRP A 156 1.80 11.67 -10.66
N GLY A 157 2.36 12.46 -9.76
CA GLY A 157 1.69 12.82 -8.50
C GLY A 157 2.58 12.56 -7.28
N MET A 158 1.97 12.65 -6.11
CA MET A 158 2.66 12.45 -4.83
C MET A 158 2.71 10.98 -4.42
N TYR A 159 3.87 10.58 -3.91
CA TYR A 159 4.14 9.25 -3.39
C TYR A 159 4.84 9.34 -2.03
N GLU A 160 4.48 8.48 -1.10
CA GLU A 160 5.26 8.17 0.10
C GLU A 160 6.28 7.07 -0.24
N LEU A 161 7.54 7.25 0.16
CA LEU A 161 8.59 6.25 -0.06
C LEU A 161 8.66 5.30 1.12
N GLU A 162 8.46 4.01 0.87
CA GLU A 162 8.66 2.94 1.83
C GLU A 162 9.90 2.12 1.44
N LEU A 163 10.87 2.02 2.36
CA LEU A 163 12.09 1.23 2.19
C LEU A 163 12.03 0.01 3.09
N THR A 164 12.21 -1.18 2.52
CA THR A 164 12.41 -2.42 3.28
C THR A 164 13.88 -2.82 3.22
N TYR A 165 14.50 -2.98 4.39
CA TYR A 165 15.92 -3.26 4.53
C TYR A 165 16.22 -3.99 5.84
N SER A 166 17.41 -4.58 5.94
CA SER A 166 17.98 -5.03 7.22
C SER A 166 19.37 -4.41 7.44
N LEU A 167 19.72 -4.18 8.70
CA LEU A 167 20.98 -3.56 9.12
C LEU A 167 21.34 -4.03 10.52
N ALA A 168 22.36 -4.87 10.67
CA ALA A 168 22.61 -5.53 11.95
C ALA A 168 22.95 -4.57 13.10
N ALA A 169 23.79 -3.57 12.86
CA ALA A 169 24.26 -2.65 13.89
C ALA A 169 24.65 -1.30 13.29
N LYS A 170 24.54 -0.26 14.13
CA LYS A 170 24.78 1.15 13.80
C LYS A 170 23.85 1.68 12.69
N GLU A 171 23.82 2.99 12.55
CA GLU A 171 23.02 3.67 11.52
C GLU A 171 23.83 3.93 10.24
N SER A 172 23.09 4.13 9.14
CA SER A 172 23.60 4.64 7.87
C SER A 172 22.75 5.83 7.44
N LYS A 173 23.31 6.74 6.62
CA LYS A 173 22.54 7.79 5.96
C LYS A 173 22.50 7.52 4.48
N ILE A 174 21.31 7.58 3.90
CA ILE A 174 21.10 7.31 2.48
C ILE A 174 20.48 8.52 1.79
N LYS A 175 20.72 8.60 0.48
CA LYS A 175 20.03 9.50 -0.43
C LYS A 175 19.27 8.68 -1.46
N VAL A 176 17.93 8.79 -1.43
CA VAL A 176 17.08 8.31 -2.53
C VAL A 176 16.84 9.48 -3.48
N GLN A 177 17.22 9.33 -4.75
CA GLN A 177 17.05 10.34 -5.78
C GLN A 177 16.17 9.81 -6.91
N ILE A 178 15.18 10.61 -7.31
CA ILE A 178 14.27 10.30 -8.42
C ILE A 178 14.19 11.54 -9.31
N GLY A 179 14.87 11.47 -10.46
CA GLY A 179 15.06 12.66 -11.31
C GLY A 179 15.83 13.76 -10.57
N ASN A 180 15.21 14.93 -10.44
CA ASN A 180 15.78 16.11 -9.77
C ASN A 180 15.36 16.25 -8.29
N LYS A 181 14.53 15.35 -7.77
CA LYS A 181 14.10 15.33 -6.37
C LYS A 181 14.90 14.29 -5.61
N SER A 182 15.16 14.54 -4.33
CA SER A 182 15.80 13.58 -3.46
C SER A 182 15.31 13.68 -2.03
N ILE A 183 15.38 12.56 -1.33
CA ILE A 183 15.18 12.44 0.12
C ILE A 183 16.49 11.97 0.74
N LEU A 184 16.94 12.70 1.76
CA LEU A 184 18.01 12.25 2.66
C LEU A 184 17.36 11.65 3.90
N SER A 185 17.76 10.43 4.26
CA SER A 185 17.20 9.72 5.41
C SER A 185 18.29 9.06 6.23
N ASN A 186 18.13 9.11 7.55
CA ASN A 186 18.85 8.23 8.47
C ASN A 186 18.10 6.90 8.55
N ILE A 187 18.81 5.79 8.37
CA ILE A 187 18.27 4.45 8.59
C ILE A 187 18.93 3.82 9.83
N ASN A 188 18.10 3.33 10.74
CA ASN A 188 18.53 2.74 11.99
C ASN A 188 18.89 1.26 11.80
N HIS A 189 19.65 0.70 12.74
CA HIS A 189 19.85 -0.74 12.76
C HIS A 189 18.54 -1.48 13.06
N THR A 190 18.34 -2.63 12.43
CA THR A 190 17.24 -3.57 12.65
C THR A 190 17.62 -4.69 13.63
N GLY A 191 18.86 -4.70 14.12
CA GLY A 191 19.38 -5.62 15.13
C GLY A 191 19.90 -6.96 14.59
N SER A 192 19.68 -7.25 13.31
CA SER A 192 20.23 -8.42 12.61
C SER A 192 20.27 -8.18 11.11
N TRP A 193 21.20 -8.84 10.40
CA TRP A 193 21.19 -8.88 8.92
C TRP A 193 19.99 -9.63 8.34
N TYR A 194 19.20 -10.29 9.19
CA TYR A 194 18.03 -11.05 8.80
C TYR A 194 16.72 -10.49 9.35
N HIS A 195 16.77 -9.42 10.15
CA HIS A 195 15.58 -8.68 10.58
C HIS A 195 15.29 -7.54 9.60
N TYR A 196 14.15 -7.61 8.92
CA TYR A 196 13.72 -6.62 7.96
C TYR A 196 12.69 -5.68 8.55
N ASP A 197 12.99 -4.38 8.49
CA ASP A 197 12.04 -3.32 8.80
C ASP A 197 11.63 -2.62 7.51
N THR A 198 10.35 -2.21 7.44
CA THR A 198 9.85 -1.30 6.42
C THR A 198 9.62 0.07 7.04
N VAL A 199 10.33 1.09 6.54
CA VAL A 199 10.28 2.46 7.07
C VAL A 199 9.80 3.42 6.00
N LYS A 200 9.07 4.46 6.44
CA LYS A 200 8.70 5.59 5.58
C LYS A 200 9.84 6.60 5.56
N LEU A 201 10.29 6.97 4.37
CA LEU A 201 11.39 7.90 4.16
C LEU A 201 10.91 9.34 3.96
N GLY A 202 9.64 9.52 3.57
CA GLY A 202 9.04 10.80 3.25
C GLY A 202 8.42 10.81 1.85
N LYS A 203 7.80 11.95 1.52
CA LYS A 203 7.04 12.12 0.27
C LYS A 203 7.89 12.68 -0.86
N ILE A 204 7.65 12.20 -2.08
CA ILE A 204 8.22 12.74 -3.32
C ILE A 204 7.12 12.98 -4.36
N TYR A 205 7.23 14.10 -5.08
CA TYR A 205 6.34 14.42 -6.18
C TYR A 205 7.00 14.09 -7.51
N LEU A 206 6.34 13.27 -8.33
CA LEU A 206 6.70 13.07 -9.73
C LEU A 206 5.95 14.11 -10.56
N PRO A 207 6.63 15.06 -11.23
CA PRO A 207 5.95 16.16 -11.93
C PRO A 207 5.29 15.79 -13.25
N LYS A 208 5.70 14.68 -13.87
CA LYS A 208 5.18 14.21 -15.15
C LYS A 208 5.39 12.71 -15.33
N SER A 209 4.67 12.12 -16.27
CA SER A 209 5.00 10.79 -16.79
C SER A 209 6.31 10.84 -17.58
N GLY A 210 6.99 9.71 -17.70
CA GLY A 210 8.20 9.57 -18.50
C GLY A 210 9.35 8.89 -17.76
N LYS A 211 10.54 8.99 -18.35
CA LYS A 211 11.75 8.32 -17.86
C LYS A 211 12.32 9.04 -16.63
N TYR A 212 12.56 8.27 -15.58
CA TYR A 212 13.27 8.65 -14.37
C TYR A 212 14.43 7.69 -14.13
N LYS A 213 15.58 8.25 -13.73
CA LYS A 213 16.60 7.48 -13.00
C LYS A 213 16.23 7.52 -11.52
N VAL A 214 16.00 6.36 -10.94
CA VAL A 214 15.78 6.15 -9.51
C VAL A 214 17.07 5.60 -8.96
N SER A 215 17.65 6.20 -7.92
CA SER A 215 18.91 5.73 -7.34
C SER A 215 18.92 5.84 -5.83
N ILE A 216 19.63 4.92 -5.19
CA ILE A 216 19.89 4.90 -3.76
C ILE A 216 21.41 4.85 -3.57
N ASN A 217 21.96 5.78 -2.80
CA ASN A 217 23.38 5.88 -2.50
C ASN A 217 23.54 6.14 -1.00
N ALA A 218 24.67 5.75 -0.41
CA ALA A 218 24.98 6.13 0.95
C ALA A 218 25.66 7.51 1.00
N THR A 219 25.31 8.32 1.98
CA THR A 219 26.04 9.55 2.32
C THR A 219 26.89 9.39 3.59
N ASP A 220 26.53 8.44 4.44
CA ASP A 220 27.29 8.05 5.63
C ASP A 220 27.05 6.56 5.94
N LYS A 221 28.06 5.88 6.49
CA LYS A 221 28.02 4.46 6.83
C LYS A 221 28.89 4.22 8.07
N LYS A 222 28.25 4.08 9.24
CA LYS A 222 28.98 3.90 10.51
C LYS A 222 29.33 2.45 10.81
N GLY A 223 28.64 1.50 10.16
CA GLY A 223 28.78 0.06 10.33
C GLY A 223 29.56 -0.64 9.22
N ALA A 224 29.47 -1.97 9.23
CA ALA A 224 30.15 -2.83 8.26
C ALA A 224 29.62 -2.61 6.82
N ALA A 225 28.31 -2.45 6.66
CA ALA A 225 27.65 -2.19 5.39
C ALA A 225 26.57 -1.10 5.51
N VAL A 226 26.14 -0.55 4.37
CA VAL A 226 25.08 0.47 4.28
C VAL A 226 23.76 -0.13 4.75
N MET A 227 23.37 -1.26 4.17
CA MET A 227 22.22 -2.10 4.52
C MET A 227 22.24 -3.39 3.69
N ASN A 228 21.40 -4.36 4.02
CA ASN A 228 20.84 -5.26 3.01
C ASN A 228 19.54 -4.65 2.48
N PHE A 229 19.54 -4.24 1.22
CA PHE A 229 18.37 -3.64 0.56
C PHE A 229 17.42 -4.73 0.05
N LYS A 230 16.14 -4.66 0.43
CA LYS A 230 15.10 -5.60 -0.03
C LYS A 230 14.26 -4.98 -1.15
N SER A 231 13.69 -3.80 -0.91
CA SER A 231 12.87 -3.08 -1.88
C SER A 231 12.70 -1.60 -1.52
N LEU A 232 12.39 -0.78 -2.52
CA LEU A 232 11.86 0.58 -2.37
C LEU A 232 10.50 0.63 -3.06
N VAL A 233 9.46 1.07 -2.35
CA VAL A 233 8.10 1.19 -2.88
C VAL A 233 7.65 2.65 -2.81
N LEU A 234 7.15 3.17 -3.92
CA LEU A 234 6.45 4.44 -4.00
C LEU A 234 4.95 4.17 -3.86
N VAL A 235 4.36 4.57 -2.74
CA VAL A 235 2.95 4.39 -2.43
C VAL A 235 2.20 5.69 -2.71
N PRO A 236 1.18 5.72 -3.59
CA PRO A 236 0.38 6.92 -3.81
C PRO A 236 -0.11 7.55 -2.50
N THR A 237 -0.03 8.87 -2.37
CA THR A 237 -0.48 9.59 -1.18
C THR A 237 -1.02 10.97 -1.53
N GLY A 238 -1.69 11.62 -0.59
CA GLY A 238 -2.22 12.98 -0.73
C GLY A 238 -1.15 14.06 -0.66
N GLU A 239 -1.43 15.17 -1.33
CA GLU A 239 -0.63 16.41 -1.39
C GLU A 239 -1.06 17.46 -0.36
N GLY A 240 -2.20 17.27 0.30
CA GLY A 240 -2.69 18.16 1.35
C GLY A 240 -2.34 17.70 2.76
N ASP A 241 -2.72 18.56 3.70
CA ASP A 241 -2.61 18.31 5.13
C ASP A 241 -3.61 17.25 5.60
N PRO A 242 -3.36 16.62 6.77
CA PRO A 242 -4.34 15.76 7.43
C PRO A 242 -5.68 16.48 7.60
N ILE A 243 -6.77 15.76 7.29
CA ILE A 243 -8.11 16.33 7.39
C ILE A 243 -8.59 16.15 8.83
N VAL A 244 -8.98 17.26 9.47
CA VAL A 244 -9.58 17.26 10.80
C VAL A 244 -10.92 17.99 10.72
N GLN A 245 -11.91 17.47 11.43
CA GLN A 245 -13.20 18.12 11.56
C GLN A 245 -13.07 19.57 12.07
N SER A 246 -13.76 20.50 11.41
CA SER A 246 -13.87 21.89 11.80
C SER A 246 -15.32 22.24 12.09
N LYS A 247 -15.65 22.45 13.37
CA LYS A 247 -17.04 22.65 13.84
C LYS A 247 -17.93 21.49 13.34
N ASP A 248 -18.96 21.81 12.57
CA ASP A 248 -19.94 20.87 12.05
C ASP A 248 -19.60 20.38 10.63
N THR A 249 -18.40 20.69 10.12
CA THR A 249 -18.02 20.36 8.74
C THR A 249 -16.70 19.60 8.66
N ILE A 250 -16.64 18.64 7.74
CA ILE A 250 -15.42 17.94 7.34
C ILE A 250 -15.28 18.13 5.82
N ASN A 251 -14.21 18.81 5.40
CA ASN A 251 -13.92 19.06 3.99
C ASN A 251 -12.86 18.06 3.49
N LEU A 252 -13.30 17.11 2.68
CA LEU A 252 -12.45 16.13 2.02
C LEU A 252 -12.03 16.66 0.66
N HIS A 253 -11.14 17.65 0.65
CA HIS A 253 -10.63 18.22 -0.60
C HIS A 253 -9.80 17.18 -1.37
N SER A 254 -9.94 17.13 -2.70
CA SER A 254 -9.27 16.14 -3.56
C SER A 254 -7.74 16.15 -3.46
N ARG A 255 -7.15 17.27 -3.05
CA ARG A 255 -5.70 17.38 -2.77
C ARG A 255 -5.19 16.43 -1.69
N SER A 256 -6.03 16.09 -0.71
CA SER A 256 -5.68 15.19 0.40
C SER A 256 -6.10 13.74 0.13
N SER A 257 -6.59 13.45 -1.08
CA SER A 257 -6.99 12.10 -1.46
C SER A 257 -5.80 11.17 -1.64
N ILE A 258 -6.01 9.90 -1.33
CA ILE A 258 -5.13 8.79 -1.66
C ILE A 258 -5.78 8.08 -2.84
N VAL A 259 -5.06 8.00 -3.95
CA VAL A 259 -5.52 7.29 -5.15
C VAL A 259 -5.06 5.84 -5.10
N HIS A 260 -5.97 4.93 -5.43
CA HIS A 260 -5.73 3.52 -5.64
C HIS A 260 -6.01 3.22 -7.10
N GLY A 261 -4.98 3.36 -7.94
CA GLY A 261 -5.13 3.28 -9.38
C GLY A 261 -3.99 3.94 -10.15
N VAL A 262 -4.03 3.76 -11.47
CA VAL A 262 -2.96 4.22 -12.38
C VAL A 262 -3.31 5.53 -13.08
N ASN A 263 -4.57 5.69 -13.52
CA ASN A 263 -4.98 6.81 -14.34
C ASN A 263 -5.51 7.98 -13.51
N LEU A 264 -6.37 7.71 -12.52
CA LEU A 264 -6.89 8.69 -11.58
C LEU A 264 -5.73 9.42 -10.89
N ARG A 265 -5.86 10.75 -10.76
CA ARG A 265 -4.84 11.57 -10.10
C ARG A 265 -5.42 12.90 -9.65
N TYR A 266 -4.78 13.49 -8.65
CA TYR A 266 -5.02 14.89 -8.32
C TYR A 266 -4.39 15.80 -9.38
N GLU A 267 -5.16 16.78 -9.82
CA GLU A 267 -4.77 17.78 -10.81
C GLU A 267 -4.54 19.14 -10.11
N PRO A 268 -3.27 19.52 -9.82
CA PRO A 268 -2.98 20.67 -8.96
C PRO A 268 -3.14 22.03 -9.64
N ALA A 269 -3.40 22.08 -10.94
CA ALA A 269 -3.60 23.34 -11.66
C ALA A 269 -4.73 24.15 -11.01
N ALA A 270 -4.51 25.45 -10.77
CA ALA A 270 -5.42 26.31 -9.99
C ALA A 270 -6.86 26.31 -10.50
N LYS A 271 -7.07 26.21 -11.83
CA LYS A 271 -8.40 26.13 -12.44
C LYS A 271 -9.13 24.78 -12.25
N LYS A 272 -8.42 23.76 -11.76
CA LYS A 272 -8.90 22.39 -11.58
C LYS A 272 -9.03 22.04 -10.10
N GLN A 273 -7.89 21.82 -9.45
CA GLN A 273 -7.80 21.37 -8.05
C GLN A 273 -8.73 20.19 -7.74
N CYS A 274 -8.82 19.24 -8.66
CA CYS A 274 -9.73 18.11 -8.61
C CYS A 274 -8.99 16.77 -8.68
N LEU A 275 -9.65 15.71 -8.25
CA LEU A 275 -9.37 14.37 -8.75
C LEU A 275 -9.97 14.29 -10.15
N GLY A 276 -9.12 14.01 -11.14
CA GLY A 276 -9.48 13.89 -12.54
C GLY A 276 -8.77 12.71 -13.20
N TYR A 277 -8.82 12.63 -14.54
CA TYR A 277 -8.31 11.48 -15.31
C TYR A 277 -8.94 10.13 -14.93
N TRP A 278 -10.19 10.14 -14.45
CA TRP A 278 -10.87 8.92 -14.01
C TRP A 278 -11.40 8.08 -15.17
N SER A 279 -10.51 7.68 -16.09
CA SER A 279 -10.87 6.92 -17.29
C SER A 279 -10.87 5.41 -17.05
N ASN A 280 -10.14 4.93 -16.04
CA ASN A 280 -10.08 3.53 -15.67
C ASN A 280 -11.10 3.23 -14.55
N PRO A 281 -12.14 2.40 -14.80
CA PRO A 281 -13.12 2.08 -13.77
C PRO A 281 -12.59 1.19 -12.65
N SER A 282 -11.37 0.66 -12.73
CA SER A 282 -10.73 -0.02 -11.59
C SER A 282 -10.07 0.96 -10.62
N ASP A 283 -9.84 2.21 -11.02
CA ASP A 283 -9.25 3.22 -10.14
C ASP A 283 -10.30 3.76 -9.17
N TRP A 284 -9.87 4.08 -7.96
CA TRP A 284 -10.71 4.69 -6.93
C TRP A 284 -9.87 5.57 -6.00
N ALA A 285 -10.54 6.36 -5.15
CA ALA A 285 -9.86 7.25 -4.21
C ALA A 285 -10.43 7.11 -2.80
N SER A 286 -9.59 7.41 -1.81
CA SER A 286 -9.98 7.47 -0.41
C SER A 286 -9.45 8.71 0.28
N TRP A 287 -10.11 9.11 1.37
CA TRP A 287 -9.66 10.16 2.27
C TRP A 287 -9.62 9.60 3.68
N ASP A 288 -8.50 9.80 4.35
CA ASP A 288 -8.39 9.59 5.80
C ASP A 288 -8.65 10.93 6.50
N PHE A 289 -9.52 10.93 7.51
CA PHE A 289 -9.93 12.15 8.22
C PHE A 289 -10.25 11.86 9.69
N THR A 290 -9.99 12.84 10.56
CA THR A 290 -10.28 12.74 12.00
C THR A 290 -11.60 13.42 12.33
N VAL A 291 -12.48 12.67 13.01
CA VAL A 291 -13.78 13.14 13.47
C VAL A 291 -13.74 13.34 14.98
N ASN A 292 -14.21 14.50 15.45
CA ASN A 292 -14.27 14.84 16.88
C ASN A 292 -15.69 14.75 17.43
N GLN A 293 -16.70 14.90 16.57
CA GLN A 293 -18.11 14.81 16.94
C GLN A 293 -18.79 13.66 16.21
N THR A 294 -19.37 12.72 16.94
CA THR A 294 -20.19 11.65 16.35
C THR A 294 -21.57 12.19 15.93
N GLY A 295 -22.28 11.41 15.13
CA GLY A 295 -23.64 11.72 14.68
C GLY A 295 -23.86 11.51 13.19
N LYS A 296 -24.99 12.03 12.71
CA LYS A 296 -25.38 12.00 11.30
C LYS A 296 -24.72 13.13 10.53
N TYR A 297 -24.19 12.81 9.35
CA TYR A 297 -23.53 13.76 8.46
C TYR A 297 -24.15 13.72 7.06
N LYS A 298 -24.70 14.85 6.63
CA LYS A 298 -25.14 15.03 5.25
C LYS A 298 -23.93 15.08 4.31
N VAL A 299 -24.00 14.34 3.22
CA VAL A 299 -22.93 14.18 2.23
C VAL A 299 -23.23 14.98 0.98
N LYS A 300 -22.27 15.83 0.57
CA LYS A 300 -22.27 16.51 -0.72
C LYS A 300 -20.99 16.18 -1.48
N VAL A 301 -21.11 15.94 -2.78
CA VAL A 301 -19.98 15.81 -3.70
C VAL A 301 -20.00 17.01 -4.64
N ARG A 302 -18.90 17.75 -4.71
CA ARG A 302 -18.71 18.80 -5.72
C ARG A 302 -18.03 18.19 -6.93
N GLN A 303 -18.84 17.90 -7.96
CA GLN A 303 -18.42 17.19 -9.16
C GLN A 303 -18.32 18.10 -10.39
N GLY A 304 -17.56 17.66 -11.38
CA GLY A 304 -17.58 18.16 -12.76
C GLY A 304 -17.69 16.99 -13.74
N CYS A 305 -18.44 17.16 -14.83
CA CYS A 305 -18.57 16.16 -15.87
C CYS A 305 -18.76 16.83 -17.23
N GLY A 306 -18.07 16.34 -18.27
CA GLY A 306 -18.15 16.91 -19.60
C GLY A 306 -19.53 16.76 -20.24
N LYS A 307 -19.86 17.67 -21.17
CA LYS A 307 -21.10 17.64 -21.95
C LYS A 307 -21.28 16.30 -22.66
N GLY A 308 -22.42 15.65 -22.43
CA GLY A 308 -22.75 14.32 -22.96
C GLY A 308 -22.07 13.15 -22.24
N HIS A 309 -21.35 13.38 -21.13
CA HIS A 309 -20.62 12.32 -20.40
C HIS A 309 -21.23 11.94 -19.05
N GLY A 310 -22.36 12.55 -18.66
CA GLY A 310 -23.11 12.17 -17.47
C GLY A 310 -23.64 10.73 -17.50
N GLY A 311 -24.17 10.26 -16.36
CA GLY A 311 -24.80 8.94 -16.24
C GLY A 311 -23.88 7.81 -15.77
N SER A 312 -22.58 8.07 -15.56
CA SER A 312 -21.74 7.16 -14.77
C SER A 312 -22.32 7.00 -13.36
N THR A 313 -22.14 5.85 -12.74
CA THR A 313 -22.56 5.61 -11.35
C THR A 313 -21.35 5.39 -10.46
N ALA A 314 -21.41 5.92 -9.24
CA ALA A 314 -20.36 5.79 -8.25
C ALA A 314 -20.97 5.61 -6.85
N SER A 315 -20.12 5.32 -5.88
CA SER A 315 -20.53 5.14 -4.49
C SER A 315 -19.55 5.80 -3.54
N ILE A 316 -20.10 6.53 -2.56
CA ILE A 316 -19.40 6.93 -1.33
C ILE A 316 -19.54 5.79 -0.32
N ILE A 317 -18.43 5.37 0.29
CA ILE A 317 -18.40 4.26 1.25
C ILE A 317 -17.71 4.71 2.55
N LEU A 318 -18.35 4.45 3.69
CA LEU A 318 -17.81 4.67 5.03
C LEU A 318 -18.08 3.42 5.89
N GLY A 319 -17.05 2.60 6.12
CA GLY A 319 -17.23 1.28 6.71
C GLY A 319 -18.22 0.46 5.88
N ASP A 320 -19.30 -0.01 6.49
CA ASP A 320 -20.34 -0.80 5.82
C ASP A 320 -21.45 0.06 5.17
N GLN A 321 -21.43 1.38 5.38
CA GLN A 321 -22.41 2.30 4.81
C GLN A 321 -22.03 2.68 3.38
N LYS A 322 -23.02 2.72 2.48
CA LYS A 322 -22.86 3.03 1.07
C LYS A 322 -23.93 3.99 0.57
N LEU A 323 -23.52 5.12 -0.03
CA LEU A 323 -24.40 6.03 -0.77
C LEU A 323 -24.06 5.95 -2.26
N SER A 324 -24.97 5.39 -3.07
CA SER A 324 -24.80 5.31 -4.52
C SER A 324 -25.42 6.52 -5.21
N PHE A 325 -24.81 6.98 -6.30
CA PHE A 325 -25.29 8.14 -7.03
C PHE A 325 -24.97 8.07 -8.52
N VAL A 326 -25.71 8.87 -9.29
CA VAL A 326 -25.50 9.07 -10.72
C VAL A 326 -24.78 10.39 -10.92
N VAL A 327 -23.69 10.36 -11.67
CA VAL A 327 -22.93 11.54 -12.07
C VAL A 327 -23.79 12.39 -13.00
N GLU A 328 -23.91 13.68 -12.70
CA GLU A 328 -24.68 14.62 -13.51
C GLU A 328 -23.79 15.19 -14.60
N ASP A 329 -24.35 15.40 -15.80
CA ASP A 329 -23.72 16.21 -16.82
C ASP A 329 -23.70 17.69 -16.37
N THR A 330 -22.51 18.27 -16.23
CA THR A 330 -22.35 19.67 -15.83
C THR A 330 -21.99 20.59 -17.02
N GLY A 331 -22.00 20.05 -18.23
CA GLY A 331 -21.64 20.75 -19.47
C GLY A 331 -20.13 20.93 -19.68
N GLY A 332 -19.29 20.47 -18.75
CA GLY A 332 -17.83 20.63 -18.80
C GLY A 332 -17.15 20.11 -17.54
N PHE A 333 -15.97 19.47 -17.67
CA PHE A 333 -15.24 18.90 -16.53
C PHE A 333 -14.81 19.93 -15.46
N GLN A 334 -14.74 21.22 -15.81
CA GLN A 334 -14.47 22.32 -14.88
C GLN A 334 -15.73 23.15 -14.52
N ASN A 335 -16.91 22.70 -14.94
CA ASN A 335 -18.19 23.28 -14.52
C ASN A 335 -18.64 22.54 -13.26
N TRP A 336 -18.38 23.13 -12.09
CA TRP A 336 -18.61 22.47 -10.81
C TRP A 336 -20.08 22.55 -10.38
N LYS A 337 -20.63 21.42 -9.92
CA LYS A 337 -21.96 21.35 -9.32
C LYS A 337 -21.93 20.53 -8.03
N ASN A 338 -22.69 20.97 -7.03
CA ASN A 338 -22.89 20.23 -5.80
C ASN A 338 -24.04 19.23 -5.96
N LEU A 339 -23.72 17.95 -5.77
CA LEU A 339 -24.69 16.86 -5.69
C LEU A 339 -24.85 16.45 -4.22
N THR A 340 -26.06 16.57 -3.69
CA THR A 340 -26.40 16.10 -2.34
C THR A 340 -26.84 14.64 -2.43
N LEU A 341 -26.22 13.74 -1.66
CA LEU A 341 -26.47 12.29 -1.78
C LEU A 341 -27.43 11.75 -0.73
N GLY A 342 -27.21 12.10 0.52
CA GLY A 342 -27.86 11.49 1.68
C GLY A 342 -27.02 11.71 2.93
N THR A 343 -27.15 10.81 3.90
CA THR A 343 -26.53 10.95 5.22
C THR A 343 -25.75 9.70 5.59
N LEU A 344 -24.59 9.89 6.22
CA LEU A 344 -23.78 8.82 6.82
C LEU A 344 -23.77 8.99 8.34
N LEU A 345 -23.83 7.88 9.08
CA LEU A 345 -23.67 7.86 10.53
C LEU A 345 -22.20 7.65 10.89
N ILE A 346 -21.66 8.50 11.77
CA ILE A 346 -20.33 8.30 12.37
C ILE A 346 -20.53 8.05 13.85
N GLU A 347 -20.39 6.79 14.26
CA GLU A 347 -20.72 6.33 15.61
C GLU A 347 -19.61 6.60 16.63
N GLU A 348 -18.36 6.58 16.18
CA GLU A 348 -17.18 6.73 17.03
C GLU A 348 -16.32 7.91 16.58
N PRO A 349 -15.69 8.67 17.49
CA PRO A 349 -14.70 9.67 17.11
C PRO A 349 -13.42 9.01 16.56
N GLY A 350 -12.45 9.84 16.19
CA GLY A 350 -11.12 9.42 15.73
C GLY A 350 -11.00 9.29 14.22
N LEU A 351 -9.96 8.57 13.79
CA LEU A 351 -9.61 8.41 12.38
C LEU A 351 -10.66 7.56 11.64
N LYS A 352 -11.15 8.09 10.52
CA LYS A 352 -12.07 7.43 9.59
C LYS A 352 -11.49 7.44 8.19
N LYS A 353 -12.03 6.55 7.35
CA LYS A 353 -11.72 6.48 5.92
C LYS A 353 -13.02 6.56 5.12
N LEU A 354 -13.08 7.50 4.19
CA LEU A 354 -14.14 7.58 3.17
C LEU A 354 -13.56 7.13 1.84
N GLU A 355 -14.27 6.26 1.13
CA GLU A 355 -13.88 5.83 -0.22
C GLU A 355 -14.89 6.34 -1.25
N VAL A 356 -14.39 6.64 -2.45
CA VAL A 356 -15.24 6.80 -3.63
C VAL A 356 -14.82 5.81 -4.69
N ARG A 357 -15.74 4.90 -5.00
CA ARG A 357 -15.54 3.83 -5.99
C ARG A 357 -16.50 4.01 -7.16
N PRO A 358 -16.05 3.83 -8.41
CA PRO A 358 -16.95 3.80 -9.54
C PRO A 358 -17.71 2.46 -9.54
N VAL A 359 -18.96 2.49 -10.01
CA VAL A 359 -19.79 1.29 -10.23
C VAL A 359 -19.92 1.02 -11.72
N ASN A 360 -20.17 2.06 -12.51
CA ASN A 360 -20.20 1.98 -13.97
C ASN A 360 -19.72 3.30 -14.59
N LYS A 361 -18.96 3.20 -15.68
CA LYS A 361 -18.46 4.36 -16.44
C LYS A 361 -19.21 4.47 -17.78
N LYS A 362 -19.99 5.54 -17.97
CA LYS A 362 -20.74 5.79 -19.22
C LYS A 362 -19.93 6.57 -20.24
N GLY A 363 -19.21 7.60 -19.81
CA GLY A 363 -18.43 8.48 -20.68
C GLY A 363 -16.96 8.09 -20.82
N VAL A 364 -16.18 9.07 -21.28
CA VAL A 364 -14.71 8.96 -21.37
C VAL A 364 -14.06 8.83 -19.98
N ALA A 365 -14.66 9.45 -18.97
CA ALA A 365 -14.28 9.38 -17.57
C ALA A 365 -15.52 9.20 -16.67
N VAL A 366 -15.31 8.81 -15.41
CA VAL A 366 -16.39 8.70 -14.40
C VAL A 366 -16.93 10.09 -14.08
N MET A 367 -16.10 10.96 -13.51
CA MET A 367 -16.32 12.38 -13.23
C MET A 367 -15.00 13.00 -12.74
N ASP A 368 -14.97 14.33 -12.58
CA ASP A 368 -14.00 15.03 -11.74
C ASP A 368 -14.62 15.30 -10.36
N ILE A 369 -13.85 15.15 -9.27
CA ILE A 369 -14.27 15.54 -7.90
C ILE A 369 -13.38 16.66 -7.42
N GLN A 370 -13.93 17.79 -7.01
CA GLN A 370 -13.15 18.84 -6.34
C GLN A 370 -13.06 18.62 -4.83
N GLU A 371 -14.20 18.31 -4.21
CA GLU A 371 -14.31 18.10 -2.77
C GLU A 371 -15.53 17.24 -2.43
N ILE A 372 -15.44 16.52 -1.32
CA ILE A 372 -16.58 15.90 -0.64
C ILE A 372 -16.76 16.62 0.70
N ILE A 373 -17.97 17.04 0.99
CA ILE A 373 -18.29 17.82 2.19
C ILE A 373 -19.23 16.98 3.04
N LEU A 374 -18.83 16.74 4.28
CA LEU A 374 -19.68 16.14 5.31
C LEU A 374 -20.11 17.25 6.27
N THR A 375 -21.41 17.47 6.43
CA THR A 375 -21.97 18.45 7.37
C THR A 375 -22.81 17.73 8.42
N LYS A 376 -22.49 17.90 9.70
CA LYS A 376 -23.25 17.35 10.82
C LYS A 376 -24.68 17.90 10.80
N GLU A 377 -25.65 17.01 10.99
CA GLU A 377 -27.08 17.35 11.08
C GLU A 377 -27.48 17.96 12.43
#